data_AF-A0A535ATG0-F1
#
_entry.id   AF-A0A535ATG0-F1
#
_cell.length_a   1.000
_cell.length_b   1.000
_cell.length_c   1.000
_cell.angle_alpha   90.00
_cell.angle_beta   90.00
_cell.angle_gamma   90.00
#
_symmetry.space_group_name_H-M   'P 1'
#
loop_
_entity.id
_entity.type
_entity.pdbx_description
1 polymer ?
#
loop_
_entity_poly.entity_id
_entity_poly.type
_entity_poly.pdbx_seq_one_letter_code
_entity_poly.pdbx_strand_id
1 'polypeptide(L)' 'MKVEDTINANEKEPAEIKAALSSSRPPRVVKLKGLWKGLKVDEADLAEAKKSLFKHASG' A
#
# COMPACT_ATOMS: atom_id res chain seq x y z
N MET A 1 21.89 6.65 -3.96
CA MET A 1 20.92 5.54 -4.04
C MET A 1 20.87 5.11 -5.49
N LYS A 2 21.11 3.83 -5.79
CA LYS A 2 21.15 3.38 -7.18
C LYS A 2 19.74 3.01 -7.66
N VAL A 3 19.53 3.02 -8.97
CA VAL A 3 18.21 2.73 -9.57
C VAL A 3 17.79 1.29 -9.24
N GLU A 4 18.74 0.37 -9.18
CA GLU A 4 18.52 -1.04 -8.87
C GLU A 4 18.01 -1.24 -7.43
N ASP A 5 18.47 -0.40 -6.48
CA ASP A 5 17.98 -0.42 -5.10
C ASP A 5 16.51 0.00 -5.01
N THR A 6 16.11 0.93 -5.88
CA THR A 6 14.74 1.46 -5.93
C THR A 6 13.79 0.43 -6.54
N ILE A 7 14.20 -0.23 -7.62
CA ILE A 7 13.42 -1.31 -8.25
C ILE A 7 13.21 -2.46 -7.26
N ASN A 8 14.28 -2.90 -6.59
CA ASN A 8 14.20 -3.96 -5.58
C ASN A 8 13.27 -3.59 -4.41
N ALA A 9 13.28 -2.32 -3.97
CA ALA A 9 12.36 -1.85 -2.92
C ALA A 9 10.90 -1.88 -3.39
N ASN A 10 10.64 -1.44 -4.63
CA ASN A 10 9.31 -1.43 -5.22
C ASN A 10 8.72 -2.83 -5.40
N GLU A 11 9.55 -3.83 -5.70
CA GLU A 11 9.10 -5.21 -5.86
C GLU A 11 8.80 -5.89 -4.52
N LYS A 12 9.55 -5.56 -3.46
CA LYS A 12 9.39 -6.17 -2.12
C LYS A 12 8.29 -5.52 -1.30
N GLU A 13 8.08 -4.22 -1.45
CA GLU A 13 7.14 -3.42 -0.65
C GLU A 13 5.69 -3.95 -0.70
N PRO A 14 5.12 -4.37 -1.85
CA PRO A 14 3.79 -4.98 -1.90
C PRO A 14 3.67 -6.29 -1.10
N ALA A 15 4.73 -7.10 -1.10
CA ALA A 15 4.75 -8.37 -0.35
C ALA A 15 4.80 -8.11 1.16
N GLU A 16 5.59 -7.12 1.59
CA GLU A 16 5.67 -6.69 2.99
C GLU A 16 4.33 -6.12 3.48
N ILE A 17 3.66 -5.30 2.67
CA ILE A 17 2.33 -4.74 2.99
C ILE A 17 1.29 -5.87 3.12
N LYS A 18 1.25 -6.82 2.17
CA LYS A 18 0.34 -7.97 2.23
C LYS A 18 0.57 -8.82 3.48
N ALA A 19 1.83 -9.08 3.83
CA ALA A 19 2.18 -9.84 5.03
C ALA A 19 1.81 -9.11 6.33
N ALA A 20 1.92 -7.78 6.35
CA ALA A 20 1.49 -6.97 7.49
C ALA A 20 -0.03 -6.98 7.65
N LEU A 21 -0.77 -6.89 6.54
CA LEU A 21 -2.24 -6.90 6.51
C LEU A 21 -2.85 -8.27 6.85
N SER A 22 -2.17 -9.37 6.52
CA SER A 22 -2.64 -10.72 6.81
C SER A 22 -2.39 -11.17 8.27
N SER A 23 -1.61 -10.40 9.04
CA SER A 23 -1.34 -10.72 10.43
C SER A 23 -2.48 -10.23 11.33
N SER A 24 -2.89 -11.03 12.33
CA SER A 24 -3.90 -10.62 13.33
C SER A 24 -3.41 -9.54 14.31
N ARG A 25 -2.18 -9.05 14.14
CA ARG A 25 -1.60 -8.01 14.99
C ARG A 25 -2.14 -6.64 14.56
N PRO A 26 -2.31 -5.71 15.52
CA PRO A 26 -2.72 -4.35 15.20
C PRO A 26 -1.80 -3.72 14.15
N PRO A 27 -2.36 -2.90 13.23
CA PRO A 27 -1.64 -2.37 12.09
C PRO A 27 -0.39 -1.61 12.56
N ARG A 28 0.79 -2.16 12.23
CA ARG A 28 2.05 -1.45 12.44
C ARG A 28 2.21 -0.44 11.33
N VAL A 29 2.60 0.79 11.67
CA VAL A 29 2.94 1.82 10.67
C VAL A 29 4.10 1.30 9.82
N VAL A 30 3.81 0.89 8.59
CA VAL A 30 4.83 0.46 7.62
C VAL A 30 5.38 1.71 6.95
N LYS A 31 6.67 1.96 7.13
CA LYS A 31 7.34 3.09 6.47
C LYS A 31 7.60 2.72 5.02
N LEU A 32 6.85 3.32 4.12
CA LEU A 32 7.02 3.15 2.67
C LEU A 32 8.38 3.70 2.24
N LYS A 33 9.09 2.94 1.41
CA LYS A 33 10.45 3.22 0.93
C LYS A 33 10.51 3.37 -0.59
N GLY A 34 9.58 2.76 -1.33
CA GLY A 34 9.56 2.69 -2.79
C GLY A 34 8.70 3.76 -3.48
N LEU A 35 8.07 3.42 -4.60
CA LEU A 35 7.20 4.27 -5.42
C LEU A 35 6.11 4.99 -4.62
N TRP A 36 5.67 4.39 -3.53
CA TRP A 36 4.59 4.89 -2.68
C TRP A 36 5.11 5.88 -1.62
N LYS A 37 6.43 6.03 -1.47
CA LYS A 37 7.05 6.97 -0.53
C LYS A 37 6.79 8.41 -0.98
N GLY A 38 6.03 9.14 -0.17
CA GLY A 38 5.68 10.53 -0.45
C GLY A 38 4.41 10.71 -1.25
N LEU A 39 3.70 9.62 -1.56
CA LEU A 39 2.32 9.70 -2.04
C LEU A 39 1.47 10.33 -0.93
N LYS A 40 0.93 11.52 -1.20
CA LYS A 40 -0.06 12.14 -0.33
C LYS A 40 -1.40 11.56 -0.73
N VAL A 41 -1.97 10.76 0.16
CA VAL A 41 -3.32 10.22 0.01
C VAL A 41 -4.23 11.09 0.86
N ASP A 42 -5.22 11.71 0.24
CA ASP A 42 -6.24 12.46 0.94
C ASP A 42 -7.53 11.65 1.17
N GLU A 43 -8.49 12.22 1.88
CA GLU A 43 -9.76 11.54 2.16
C GLU A 43 -10.58 11.25 0.89
N ALA A 44 -10.41 12.05 -0.17
CA ALA A 44 -11.11 11.85 -1.43
C ALA A 44 -10.55 10.64 -2.18
N ASP A 45 -9.22 10.51 -2.23
CA ASP A 45 -8.53 9.33 -2.77
C ASP A 45 -8.98 8.04 -2.06
N LEU A 46 -9.10 8.10 -0.72
CA LEU A 46 -9.59 6.97 0.08
C LEU A 46 -11.05 6.65 -0.21
N ALA A 47 -11.91 7.66 -0.38
CA ALA A 47 -13.32 7.49 -0.68
C ALA A 47 -13.52 6.86 -2.07
N GLU A 48 -12.76 7.31 -3.07
CA GLU A 48 -12.78 6.75 -4.42
C GLU A 48 -12.28 5.31 -4.43
N ALA A 49 -11.16 5.02 -3.75
CA ALA A 49 -10.64 3.67 -3.64
C ALA A 49 -11.63 2.71 -2.97
N LYS A 50 -12.28 3.13 -1.88
CA LYS A 50 -13.35 2.34 -1.23
C LYS A 50 -14.52 2.11 -2.18
N LYS A 51 -15.00 3.16 -2.85
CA LYS A 51 -16.11 3.03 -3.81
C LYS A 51 -15.77 2.06 -4.94
N SER A 52 -14.53 2.09 -5.44
CA SER A 52 -14.08 1.18 -6.49
C SER A 52 -13.93 -0.27 -6.01
N LEU A 53 -13.42 -0.48 -4.80
CA LEU A 53 -13.25 -1.81 -4.19
C LEU A 53 -14.60 -2.49 -3.90
N PHE A 54 -15.60 -1.72 -3.44
CA PHE A 54 -16.89 -2.27 -3.04
C PHE A 54 -17.96 -2.17 -4.15
N LYS A 55 -17.64 -1.63 -5.33
CA LYS A 55 -18.58 -1.53 -6.47
C LYS A 55 -19.13 -2.89 -6.94
N HIS A 56 -18.42 -3.98 -6.62
CA HIS A 56 -18.81 -5.35 -6.97
C HIS A 56 -18.97 -6.29 -5.75
N ALA A 57 -18.89 -5.77 -4.51
CA ALA A 57 -18.95 -6.60 -3.29
C ALA A 57 -20.39 -6.79 -2.76
N SER A 58 -21.36 -6.06 -3.30
CA SER A 58 -22.79 -6.26 -3.06
C SER A 58 -23.37 -7.16 -4.15
N GLY A 59 -23.20 -8.47 -3.98
CA GLY A 59 -23.78 -9.53 -4.80
C GLY A 59 -23.94 -10.79 -3.98
#